data_AF-A0AAV6W2H9-F1
#
_entry.id   AF-A0AAV6W2H9-F1
#
_cell.length_a   1.000
_cell.length_b   1.000
_cell.length_c   1.000
_cell.angle_alpha   90.00
_cell.angle_beta   90.00
_cell.angle_gamma   90.00
#
_symmetry.space_group_name_H-M   'P 1'
#
loop_
_entity.id
_entity.type
_entity.pdbx_description
1 polymer ?
#
loop_
_entity_poly.entity_id
_entity_poly.type
_entity_poly.pdbx_seq_one_letter_code
_entity_poly.pdbx_strand_id
1 'polypeptide(L)'
;MASSSMNSRRSGSWTPQENKLFEKALARFDRDTPDRWQNVARAVGGGKSADEVKRHYEILLEDLRRIESGHVPIPNYKNSYGEEEKRLLKFLKN
;
A
#
# COMPACT_ATOMS: atom_id res chain seq x y z
N MET A 1 31.15 13.44 -21.52
CA MET A 1 30.32 12.24 -21.36
C MET A 1 29.89 12.13 -19.91
N ALA A 2 28.63 12.45 -19.59
CA ALA A 2 27.97 12.09 -18.34
C ALA A 2 26.49 12.47 -18.48
N SER A 3 25.74 11.68 -19.24
CA SER A 3 24.28 11.75 -19.25
C SER A 3 23.76 10.47 -18.66
N SER A 4 23.95 10.35 -17.35
CA SER A 4 23.47 9.23 -16.55
C SER A 4 22.92 9.84 -15.29
N SER A 5 21.59 9.93 -15.17
CA SER A 5 20.81 9.89 -13.90
C SER A 5 19.40 10.51 -13.98
N MET A 6 18.87 10.82 -15.16
CA MET A 6 17.47 11.27 -15.28
C MET A 6 16.50 10.13 -15.62
N ASN A 7 16.92 8.86 -15.62
CA ASN A 7 16.06 7.74 -16.01
C ASN A 7 15.40 6.99 -14.82
N SER A 8 15.56 7.47 -13.57
CA SER A 8 15.06 6.78 -12.38
C SER A 8 13.72 7.29 -11.83
N ARG A 9 13.08 8.31 -12.43
CA ARG A 9 11.82 8.89 -11.91
C ARG A 9 10.58 8.57 -12.76
N ARG A 10 10.72 7.71 -13.77
CA ARG A 10 9.60 7.31 -14.66
C ARG A 10 9.19 5.85 -14.51
N SER A 11 9.62 5.14 -13.46
CA SER A 11 8.89 3.94 -13.01
C SER A 11 7.55 4.42 -12.49
N GLY A 12 6.50 4.28 -13.32
CA GLY A 12 5.20 4.91 -13.15
C GLY A 12 4.65 4.78 -11.73
N SER A 13 4.46 5.93 -11.08
CA SER A 13 3.74 6.04 -9.81
C SER A 13 2.43 5.28 -9.92
N TRP A 14 2.20 4.32 -9.01
CA TRP A 14 0.90 3.67 -8.87
C TRP A 14 -0.11 4.69 -8.36
N THR A 15 -1.16 4.93 -9.12
CA THR A 15 -2.28 5.74 -8.64
C THR A 15 -3.09 4.97 -7.60
N PRO A 16 -3.86 5.64 -6.72
CA PRO A 16 -4.74 4.94 -5.78
C PRO A 16 -5.74 4.00 -6.47
N GLN A 17 -6.22 4.37 -7.66
CA GLN A 17 -7.13 3.55 -8.44
C GLN A 17 -6.45 2.29 -9.00
N GLU A 18 -5.23 2.43 -9.54
CA GLU A 18 -4.44 1.27 -10.00
C GLU A 18 -4.12 0.33 -8.84
N ASN A 19 -3.74 0.88 -7.67
CA ASN A 19 -3.45 0.07 -6.49
C ASN A 19 -4.69 -0.71 -6.02
N LYS A 20 -5.87 -0.06 -6.03
CA LYS A 20 -7.14 -0.72 -5.70
C LYS A 20 -7.48 -1.85 -6.67
N LEU A 21 -7.22 -1.67 -7.97
CA LEU A 21 -7.42 -2.73 -8.96
C LEU A 21 -6.40 -3.87 -8.79
N PHE A 22 -5.16 -3.53 -8.44
CA PHE A 22 -4.11 -4.50 -8.14
C PHE A 22 -4.47 -5.38 -6.96
N GLU A 23 -4.90 -4.82 -5.83
CA GLU A 23 -5.34 -5.58 -4.65
C GLU A 23 -6.52 -6.51 -4.98
N LYS A 24 -7.52 -6.01 -5.71
CA LYS A 24 -8.64 -6.84 -6.20
C LYS A 24 -8.18 -7.98 -7.11
N ALA A 25 -7.21 -7.71 -7.98
CA ALA A 25 -6.66 -8.72 -8.87
C ALA A 25 -5.86 -9.78 -8.10
N LEU A 26 -5.09 -9.39 -7.08
CA LEU A 26 -4.40 -10.34 -6.19
C LEU A 26 -5.36 -11.27 -5.44
N ALA A 27 -6.54 -10.78 -5.06
CA ALA A 27 -7.59 -11.59 -4.44
C ALA A 27 -8.22 -12.60 -5.41
N ARG A 28 -8.23 -12.29 -6.72
CA ARG A 28 -8.78 -13.16 -7.77
C ARG A 28 -7.77 -14.17 -8.29
N PHE A 29 -6.50 -13.77 -8.41
CA PHE A 29 -5.41 -14.58 -8.95
C PHE A 29 -4.44 -14.91 -7.82
N ASP A 30 -4.62 -16.10 -7.25
CA ASP A 30 -3.81 -16.63 -6.16
C ASP A 30 -2.38 -17.00 -6.63
N ARG A 31 -1.60 -17.62 -5.74
CA ARG A 31 -0.19 -17.97 -6.01
C ARG A 31 -0.01 -19.09 -7.03
N ASP A 32 -1.01 -19.96 -7.16
CA ASP A 32 -0.94 -21.15 -8.01
C ASP A 32 -1.53 -20.89 -9.41
N THR A 33 -2.14 -19.73 -9.61
CA THR A 33 -2.62 -19.25 -10.90
C THR A 33 -1.47 -19.19 -11.93
N PRO A 34 -1.56 -19.93 -13.05
CA PRO A 34 -0.61 -19.81 -14.15
C PRO A 34 -0.60 -18.40 -14.73
N ASP A 35 0.57 -17.90 -15.14
CA ASP A 35 0.74 -16.54 -15.68
C ASP A 35 0.11 -15.45 -14.80
N ARG A 36 0.18 -15.63 -13.48
CA ARG A 36 -0.43 -14.75 -12.47
C ARG A 36 -0.18 -13.27 -12.76
N TRP A 37 1.07 -12.91 -13.02
CA TRP A 37 1.46 -11.50 -13.19
C TRP A 37 0.92 -10.89 -14.47
N GLN A 38 0.84 -11.67 -15.55
CA GLN A 38 0.21 -11.27 -16.80
C GLN A 38 -1.30 -11.07 -16.60
N ASN A 39 -1.94 -11.96 -15.86
CA ASN A 39 -3.37 -11.86 -15.53
C ASN A 39 -3.67 -10.63 -14.66
N VAL A 40 -2.85 -10.36 -13.65
CA VAL A 40 -2.96 -9.18 -12.78
C VAL A 40 -2.72 -7.90 -13.58
N ALA A 41 -1.67 -7.84 -14.41
CA ALA A 41 -1.37 -6.69 -15.27
C ALA A 41 -2.55 -6.34 -16.18
N ARG A 42 -3.17 -7.36 -16.81
CA ARG A 42 -4.36 -7.19 -17.64
C ARG A 42 -5.57 -6.67 -16.84
N ALA A 43 -5.73 -7.12 -15.59
CA ALA A 43 -6.83 -6.70 -14.73
C ALA A 43 -6.66 -5.28 -14.16
N VAL A 44 -5.42 -4.87 -13.87
CA VAL A 44 -5.09 -3.49 -13.48
C VAL A 44 -5.32 -2.53 -14.65
N GLY A 45 -4.96 -2.96 -15.86
CA GLY A 45 -5.03 -2.12 -17.05
C GLY A 45 -3.98 -1.00 -17.01
N GLY A 46 -4.22 0.09 -17.76
CA GLY A 46 -3.36 1.28 -17.69
C GLY A 46 -1.94 1.10 -18.23
N GLY A 47 -1.65 0.00 -18.92
CA GLY A 47 -0.35 -0.25 -19.54
C GLY A 47 0.75 -0.75 -18.59
N LYS A 48 0.41 -1.14 -17.35
CA LYS A 48 1.37 -1.78 -16.44
C LYS A 48 1.80 -3.14 -16.98
N SER A 49 3.11 -3.38 -17.03
CA SER A 49 3.69 -4.66 -17.41
C SER A 49 3.62 -5.69 -16.27
N ALA A 50 3.72 -6.98 -16.61
CA ALA A 50 3.81 -8.06 -15.62
C ALA A 50 4.99 -7.87 -14.64
N ASP A 51 6.13 -7.34 -15.12
CA ASP A 51 7.29 -7.06 -14.29
C ASP A 51 7.08 -5.87 -13.35
N GLU A 52 6.35 -4.83 -13.78
CA GLU A 52 5.95 -3.72 -12.90
C GLU A 52 5.00 -4.19 -11.79
N VAL A 53 4.04 -5.04 -12.13
CA VAL A 53 3.13 -5.65 -11.17
C VAL A 53 3.89 -6.52 -10.17
N LYS A 54 4.81 -7.35 -10.64
CA LYS A 54 5.62 -8.22 -9.77
C LYS A 54 6.48 -7.39 -8.81
N ARG A 55 7.15 -6.34 -9.30
CA ARG A 55 7.92 -5.42 -8.45
C ARG A 55 7.05 -4.72 -7.41
N HIS A 56 5.84 -4.28 -7.77
CA HIS A 56 4.91 -3.66 -6.83
C HIS A 56 4.45 -4.64 -5.74
N TYR A 57 4.24 -5.90 -6.10
CA TYR A 57 3.95 -6.96 -5.14
C TYR A 57 5.11 -7.24 -4.17
N GLU A 58 6.36 -7.22 -4.65
CA GLU A 58 7.54 -7.39 -3.80
C GLU A 58 7.68 -6.26 -2.77
N ILE A 59 7.40 -5.01 -3.17
CA ILE A 59 7.35 -3.85 -2.27
C ILE A 59 6.26 -4.04 -1.21
N LEU A 60 5.06 -4.47 -1.61
CA LEU A 60 3.97 -4.76 -0.66
C LEU A 60 4.38 -5.81 0.38
N LEU A 61 5.09 -6.87 -0.03
CA LEU A 61 5.59 -7.88 0.91
C LEU A 61 6.65 -7.31 1.87
N GLU A 62 7.50 -6.40 1.41
CA GLU A 62 8.46 -5.72 2.28
C GLU A 62 7.75 -4.85 3.32
N ASP A 63 6.74 -4.07 2.92
CA ASP A 63 5.94 -3.25 3.82
C ASP A 63 5.22 -4.08 4.87
N LEU A 64 4.63 -5.21 4.49
CA LEU A 64 4.00 -6.15 5.44
C LEU A 64 5.01 -6.66 6.46
N ARG A 65 6.20 -7.07 6.03
CA ARG A 65 7.27 -7.53 6.95
C ARG A 65 7.71 -6.43 7.91
N ARG A 66 7.78 -5.17 7.44
CA ARG A 66 8.12 -4.02 8.30
C ARG A 66 7.05 -3.77 9.35
N ILE A 67 5.78 -3.89 8.98
CA ILE A 67 4.65 -3.78 9.92
C ILE A 67 4.70 -4.91 10.95
N GLU A 68 4.83 -6.16 10.50
CA GLU A 68 4.85 -7.35 11.36
C GLU A 68 6.04 -7.38 12.32
N SER A 69 7.20 -6.87 11.89
CA SER A 69 8.40 -6.78 12.73
C SER A 69 8.38 -5.59 13.70
N GLY A 70 7.30 -4.80 13.75
CA GLY A 70 7.19 -3.64 14.64
C GLY A 70 8.07 -2.46 14.24
N HIS A 71 8.57 -2.42 13.00
CA HIS A 71 9.37 -1.30 12.47
C HIS A 71 8.51 -0.11 12.02
N VAL A 72 7.18 -0.20 12.14
CA VAL A 72 6.28 0.93 11.94
C VAL A 72 5.93 1.53 13.31
N PRO A 73 6.29 2.81 13.57
CA PRO A 73 5.95 3.45 14.82
C PRO A 73 4.42 3.50 14.97
N ILE A 74 3.93 2.88 16.05
CA ILE A 74 2.51 2.92 16.39
C ILE A 74 2.16 4.38 16.69
N PRO A 75 1.16 4.97 15.99
CA PRO A 75 0.71 6.32 16.32
C PRO A 75 0.32 6.39 17.80
N ASN A 76 0.73 7.46 18.49
CA ASN A 76 0.36 7.64 19.88
C ASN A 76 -1.11 8.05 20.00
N TYR A 77 -2.01 7.06 20.03
CA TYR A 77 -3.45 7.25 20.19
C TYR A 77 -3.87 7.67 21.62
N LYS A 78 -2.94 7.78 22.58
CA LYS A 78 -3.25 7.94 24.02
C LYS A 78 -3.79 9.31 24.44
N ASN A 79 -3.90 10.31 23.56
CA ASN A 79 -4.30 11.67 23.96
C ASN A 79 -5.68 12.15 23.50
N SER A 80 -6.45 11.37 22.73
CA SER A 80 -7.79 11.82 22.30
C SER A 80 -8.91 11.41 23.25
N TYR A 81 -8.85 10.21 23.84
CA TYR A 81 -9.94 9.67 24.65
C TYR A 81 -9.99 10.24 26.08
N GLY A 82 -8.84 10.49 26.70
CA GLY A 82 -8.80 10.99 28.08
C GLY A 82 -9.27 12.44 28.23
N GLU A 83 -9.13 13.27 27.20
CA GLU A 83 -9.59 14.66 27.21
C GLU A 83 -11.09 14.77 26.88
N GLU A 84 -11.60 13.90 26.00
CA GLU A 84 -13.03 13.84 25.68
C GLU A 84 -13.84 13.26 26.84
N GLU A 85 -13.35 12.23 27.54
CA GLU A 85 -14.00 11.71 28.75
C GLU A 85 -14.05 12.76 29.87
N LYS A 86 -12.95 13.50 30.11
CA LYS A 86 -12.94 14.62 31.07
C LYS A 86 -13.92 15.72 30.66
N ARG A 87 -14.02 16.02 29.36
CA ARG A 87 -14.95 17.02 28.82
C ARG A 87 -16.41 16.57 29.00
N LEU A 88 -16.73 15.31 28.72
CA LEU A 88 -18.07 14.73 28.88
C LEU A 88 -18.46 14.64 30.36
N LEU A 89 -17.54 14.24 31.24
CA LEU A 89 -17.74 14.20 32.69
C LEU A 89 -17.96 15.59 33.29
N LYS A 90 -17.47 16.66 32.66
CA LYS A 90 -17.74 18.04 33.08
C LYS A 90 -19.17 18.49 32.77
N PHE A 91 -19.80 17.97 31.71
CA PHE A 91 -21.19 18.28 31.37
C PHE A 91 -22.21 17.52 32.20
N LEU A 92 -21.85 16.34 32.72
CA LEU A 92 -22.73 15.51 33.56
C LEU A 92 -22.77 15.92 35.04
N LYS A 93 -21.94 16.88 35.46
CA LYS A 93 -21.82 17.36 36.85
C LYS A 93 -22.46 18.73 37.09
N ASN A 94 -23.21 19.24 36.13
CA ASN A 94 -23.98 20.48 36.22
C ASN A 94 -25.48 20.20 36.24
#